data_AF-A0A2P4S4G5-F1
#
_entry.id   AF-A0A2P4S4G5-F1
#
_cell.length_a   1.000
_cell.length_b   1.000
_cell.length_c   1.000
_cell.angle_alpha   90.00
_cell.angle_beta   90.00
_cell.angle_gamma   90.00
#
_symmetry.space_group_name_H-M   'P 1'
#
loop_
_entity.id
_entity.type
_entity.pdbx_description
1 polymer ?
#
loop_
_entity_poly.entity_id
_entity_poly.type
_entity_poly.pdbx_seq_one_letter_code
_entity_poly.pdbx_strand_id
1 'polypeptide(L)'
;MFSYVLDYLPGPHNNIFKEIDAIKAFAAEEVKLHQASLDPSAPQDFIDCFLSKMQEEKHNPRSHFHMTNLITSTFDLFIAGTETTSTTIRYGLLLLLKYPKIQ
;
A
#
# COMPACT_ATOMS: atom_id res chain seq x y z
N MET A 1 -6.26 -7.17 21.37
CA MET A 1 -6.58 -7.85 22.66
C MET A 1 -7.56 -9.02 22.51
N PHE A 2 -8.37 -9.11 21.44
CA PHE A 2 -9.21 -10.29 21.14
C PHE A 2 -8.70 -11.19 19.98
N SER A 3 -7.60 -10.85 19.28
CA SER A 3 -7.22 -11.56 18.04
C SER A 3 -6.62 -12.95 18.27
N TYR A 4 -5.80 -13.15 19.32
CA TYR A 4 -5.04 -14.39 19.49
C TYR A 4 -5.89 -15.67 19.52
N VAL A 5 -7.11 -15.62 20.08
CA VAL A 5 -8.03 -16.77 20.06
C VAL A 5 -8.71 -16.91 18.69
N LEU A 6 -9.06 -15.79 18.06
CA LEU A 6 -9.74 -15.76 16.77
C LEU A 6 -8.84 -16.26 15.63
N ASP A 7 -7.52 -16.08 15.75
CA ASP A 7 -6.54 -16.54 14.76
C ASP A 7 -6.57 -18.07 14.59
N TYR A 8 -6.98 -18.82 15.61
CA TYR A 8 -7.13 -20.29 15.56
C TYR A 8 -8.54 -20.76 15.15
N LEU A 9 -9.53 -19.86 15.11
CA LEU A 9 -10.89 -20.20 14.73
C LEU A 9 -11.10 -20.03 13.23
N PRO A 10 -11.79 -20.95 12.54
CA PRO A 10 -12.11 -20.79 11.13
C PRO A 10 -13.04 -19.58 10.92
N GLY A 11 -12.76 -18.76 9.91
CA GLY A 11 -13.60 -17.62 9.55
C GLY A 11 -12.98 -16.74 8.46
N PRO A 12 -13.78 -15.83 7.87
CA PRO A 12 -13.33 -14.98 6.76
C PRO A 12 -12.23 -13.99 7.16
N HIS A 13 -12.08 -13.67 8.45
CA HIS A 13 -11.00 -12.83 8.96
C HIS A 13 -9.61 -13.41 8.66
N ASN A 14 -9.48 -14.74 8.63
CA ASN A 14 -8.23 -15.41 8.26
C ASN A 14 -7.88 -15.26 6.77
N ASN A 15 -8.87 -14.99 5.91
CA ASN A 15 -8.61 -14.74 4.49
C ASN A 15 -8.02 -13.35 4.26
N ILE A 16 -8.42 -12.35 5.05
CA ILE A 16 -7.92 -10.98 4.93
C ILE A 16 -6.39 -10.94 5.03
N PHE A 17 -5.79 -11.70 5.95
CA PHE A 17 -4.35 -11.77 6.08
C PHE A 17 -3.67 -12.32 4.82
N LYS A 18 -4.26 -13.33 4.18
CA LYS A 18 -3.74 -13.89 2.92
C LYS A 18 -3.80 -12.88 1.78
N GLU A 19 -4.88 -12.11 1.69
CA GLU A 19 -5.01 -11.06 0.67
C GLU A 19 -4.00 -9.92 0.92
N ILE A 20 -3.80 -9.51 2.17
CA ILE A 20 -2.77 -8.53 2.54
C ILE A 20 -1.38 -9.03 2.15
N ASP A 21 -1.08 -10.30 2.43
CA ASP A 21 0.20 -10.90 2.06
C ASP A 21 0.40 -10.93 0.54
N ALA A 22 -0.65 -11.22 -0.23
CA ALA A 22 -0.59 -11.18 -1.69
C ALA A 22 -0.30 -9.77 -2.24
N ILE A 23 -0.97 -8.74 -1.71
CA ILE A 23 -0.74 -7.36 -2.15
C ILE A 23 0.65 -6.87 -1.73
N LYS A 24 1.12 -7.24 -0.52
CA LYS A 24 2.49 -6.94 -0.09
C LYS A 24 3.54 -7.66 -0.95
N ALA A 25 3.26 -8.87 -1.39
CA ALA A 25 4.14 -9.60 -2.31
C ALA A 25 4.23 -8.88 -3.67
N PHE A 26 3.11 -8.39 -4.20
CA PHE A 26 3.08 -7.54 -5.39
C PHE A 26 3.89 -6.25 -5.18
N ALA A 27 3.67 -5.52 -4.08
CA ALA A 27 4.45 -4.32 -3.77
C ALA A 27 5.96 -4.62 -3.66
N ALA A 28 6.33 -5.77 -3.10
CA ALA A 28 7.73 -6.20 -3.02
C ALA A 28 8.35 -6.52 -4.39
N GLU A 29 7.55 -7.03 -5.34
CA GLU A 29 7.98 -7.25 -6.72
C GLU A 29 8.23 -5.92 -7.45
N GLU A 30 7.29 -4.97 -7.34
CA GLU A 30 7.46 -3.62 -7.87
C GLU A 30 8.70 -2.93 -7.29
N VAL A 31 8.92 -3.02 -5.98
CA VAL A 31 10.13 -2.48 -5.34
C VAL A 31 11.41 -3.09 -5.92
N LYS A 32 11.43 -4.40 -6.22
CA LYS A 32 12.60 -5.03 -6.85
C LYS A 32 12.87 -4.49 -8.25
N LEU A 33 11.82 -4.24 -9.03
CA LEU A 33 11.97 -3.63 -10.36
C LEU A 33 12.59 -2.25 -10.26
N HIS A 34 12.07 -1.41 -9.36
CA HIS A 34 12.62 -0.07 -9.09
C HIS A 34 14.07 -0.13 -8.60
N GLN A 35 14.42 -1.07 -7.72
CA GLN A 35 15.80 -1.26 -7.30
C GLN A 35 16.75 -1.61 -8.46
N ALA A 36 16.28 -2.39 -9.44
CA ALA A 36 17.10 -2.81 -10.58
C ALA A 36 17.32 -1.66 -11.58
N SER A 37 16.38 -0.72 -11.69
CA SER A 37 16.44 0.42 -12.63
C SER A 37 16.67 1.77 -11.96
N LEU A 38 16.99 1.81 -10.66
CA LEU A 38 17.07 3.07 -9.90
C LEU A 38 18.14 4.01 -10.47
N ASP A 39 17.70 5.21 -10.86
CA ASP A 39 18.58 6.35 -11.13
C ASP A 39 18.47 7.37 -9.97
N PRO A 40 19.47 7.44 -9.08
CA PRO A 40 19.45 8.38 -7.95
C PRO A 40 19.40 9.85 -8.36
N SER A 41 19.72 10.19 -9.62
CA SER A 41 19.68 11.56 -10.12
C SER A 41 18.29 11.98 -10.63
N ALA A 42 17.40 11.01 -10.86
CA ALA A 42 16.09 11.23 -11.46
C ALA A 42 15.03 10.23 -10.92
N PRO A 43 14.64 10.35 -9.63
CA PRO A 43 13.62 9.47 -9.04
C PRO A 43 12.28 9.65 -9.73
N GLN A 44 11.64 8.56 -10.13
CA GLN A 44 10.41 8.59 -10.95
C GLN A 44 9.14 8.68 -10.10
N ASP A 45 9.16 8.04 -8.93
CA ASP A 45 7.99 7.97 -8.06
C ASP A 45 8.36 7.82 -6.56
N PHE A 46 7.35 7.46 -5.77
CA PHE A 46 7.48 7.26 -4.33
C PHE A 46 8.51 6.18 -3.97
N ILE A 47 8.55 5.07 -4.71
CA ILE A 47 9.45 3.95 -4.43
C ILE A 47 10.90 4.40 -4.64
N ASP A 48 11.18 5.06 -5.76
CA ASP A 48 12.53 5.59 -6.05
C ASP A 48 12.99 6.64 -5.03
N CYS A 49 12.09 7.54 -4.64
CA CYS A 49 12.37 8.53 -3.61
C CYS A 49 12.73 7.86 -2.27
N PHE A 50 11.96 6.84 -1.87
CA PHE A 50 12.21 6.11 -0.62
C PHE A 50 13.52 5.32 -0.69
N LEU A 51 13.81 4.66 -1.81
CA LEU A 51 15.06 3.92 -2.03
C LEU A 51 16.28 4.86 -1.96
N SER A 52 16.18 6.03 -2.59
CA SER A 52 17.22 7.08 -2.53
C SER A 52 17.43 7.54 -1.08
N LYS A 53 16.34 7.79 -0.35
CA LYS A 53 16.41 8.19 1.06
C LYS A 53 17.02 7.11 1.95
N MET A 54 16.73 5.85 1.69
CA MET A 54 17.34 4.71 2.37
C MET A 54 18.87 4.65 2.13
N GLN A 55 19.35 5.01 0.94
CA GLN A 55 20.80 5.11 0.66
C GLN A 55 21.46 6.28 1.39
N GLU A 56 20.80 7.45 1.44
CA GLU A 56 21.28 8.61 2.21
C GLU A 56 21.44 8.28 3.71
N GLU A 57 20.50 7.52 4.26
CA GLU A 57 20.45 7.20 5.69
C GLU A 57 21.12 5.88 6.08
N LYS A 58 21.84 5.21 5.17
CA LYS A 58 22.41 3.86 5.39
C LYS A 58 23.32 3.74 6.62
N HIS A 59 23.88 4.84 7.12
CA HIS A 59 24.74 4.88 8.30
C HIS A 59 24.03 5.34 9.57
N ASN A 60 22.74 5.67 9.50
CA ASN A 60 21.94 6.04 10.66
C ASN A 60 21.25 4.79 11.24
N PRO A 61 21.70 4.26 12.40
CA PRO A 61 21.11 3.07 13.00
C PRO A 61 19.69 3.30 13.52
N ARG A 62 19.21 4.55 13.58
CA ARG A 62 17.85 4.93 13.96
C ARG A 62 16.98 5.28 12.76
N SER A 63 17.42 5.00 11.54
CA SER A 63 16.63 5.29 10.34
C SER A 63 15.36 4.45 10.31
N HIS A 64 14.26 5.08 9.89
CA HIS A 64 13.01 4.40 9.59
C HIS A 64 12.90 4.00 8.11
N PHE A 65 13.89 4.35 7.28
CA PHE A 65 13.95 4.00 5.87
C PHE A 65 14.59 2.62 5.72
N HIS A 66 13.77 1.59 5.83
CA HIS A 66 14.17 0.20 5.59
C HIS A 66 13.12 -0.54 4.77
N MET A 67 13.53 -1.66 4.17
CA MET A 67 12.73 -2.39 3.18
C MET A 67 11.30 -2.73 3.65
N THR A 68 11.14 -3.19 4.90
CA THR A 68 9.82 -3.51 5.46
C THR A 68 8.87 -2.29 5.47
N ASN A 69 9.39 -1.11 5.80
CA ASN A 69 8.59 0.12 5.81
C ASN A 69 8.29 0.58 4.39
N LEU A 70 9.23 0.46 3.45
CA LEU A 70 8.97 0.74 2.04
C LEU A 70 7.81 -0.11 1.52
N ILE A 71 7.88 -1.43 1.65
CA ILE A 71 6.82 -2.35 1.18
C ILE A 71 5.49 -2.05 1.87
N THR A 72 5.51 -1.82 3.19
CA THR A 72 4.28 -1.56 3.96
C THR A 72 3.66 -0.21 3.59
N SER A 73 4.46 0.85 3.44
CA SER A 73 3.96 2.16 3.03
C SER A 73 3.44 2.16 1.58
N THR A 74 4.10 1.45 0.65
CA THR A 74 3.59 1.28 -0.71
C THR A 74 2.25 0.55 -0.71
N PHE A 75 2.12 -0.53 0.08
CA PHE A 75 0.85 -1.23 0.29
C PHE A 75 -0.24 -0.29 0.86
N ASP A 76 0.07 0.47 1.90
CA ASP A 76 -0.88 1.38 2.56
C ASP A 76 -1.40 2.45 1.59
N LEU A 77 -0.50 3.09 0.84
CA LEU A 77 -0.85 4.10 -0.17
C LEU A 77 -1.76 3.50 -1.26
N PHE A 78 -1.43 2.30 -1.74
CA PHE A 78 -2.18 1.65 -2.81
C PHE A 78 -3.61 1.29 -2.39
N ILE A 79 -3.79 0.72 -1.19
CA ILE A 79 -5.10 0.31 -0.69
C ILE A 79 -5.94 1.52 -0.26
N ALA A 80 -5.34 2.47 0.45
CA ALA A 80 -6.04 3.68 0.87
C ALA A 80 -6.55 4.49 -0.32
N GLY A 81 -5.74 4.63 -1.37
CA GLY A 81 -6.09 5.41 -2.56
C GLY A 81 -7.16 4.76 -3.44
N THR A 82 -7.06 3.44 -3.63
CA THR A 82 -7.93 2.70 -4.56
C THR A 82 -9.35 2.51 -4.02
N GLU A 83 -9.49 1.87 -2.86
CA GLU A 83 -10.78 1.37 -2.40
C GLU A 83 -11.73 2.51 -1.98
N THR A 84 -11.19 3.49 -1.25
CA THR A 84 -12.00 4.61 -0.73
C THR A 84 -12.50 5.50 -1.86
N THR A 85 -11.63 5.85 -2.80
CA THR A 85 -11.96 6.69 -3.95
C THR A 85 -12.92 5.97 -4.89
N SER A 86 -12.64 4.71 -5.25
CA SER A 86 -13.51 3.90 -6.11
C SER A 86 -14.90 3.76 -5.51
N THR A 87 -15.00 3.44 -4.22
CA THR A 87 -16.28 3.35 -3.52
C THR A 87 -17.01 4.69 -3.51
N THR A 88 -16.30 5.78 -3.23
CA THR A 88 -16.89 7.13 -3.20
C THR A 88 -17.46 7.52 -4.57
N ILE A 89 -16.70 7.31 -5.64
CA ILE A 89 -17.15 7.60 -7.01
C ILE A 89 -18.36 6.72 -7.36
N ARG A 90 -18.30 5.42 -7.07
CA ARG A 90 -19.40 4.48 -7.32
C ARG A 90 -20.69 4.94 -6.63
N TYR A 91 -20.61 5.31 -5.36
CA TYR A 91 -21.78 5.82 -4.63
C TYR A 91 -22.20 7.21 -5.10
N GLY A 92 -21.26 8.09 -5.44
CA GLY A 92 -21.53 9.41 -6.00
C GLY A 92 -22.36 9.30 -7.27
N LEU A 93 -21.95 8.43 -8.21
CA LEU A 93 -22.69 8.18 -9.45
C LEU A 93 -24.07 7.59 -9.20
N LEU A 94 -24.18 6.62 -8.28
CA LEU A 94 -25.47 6.05 -7.88
C LEU A 94 -26.44 7.11 -7.34
N LEU A 95 -25.91 8.06 -6.54
CA LEU A 95 -26.70 9.16 -5.99
C LEU A 95 -27.15 10.15 -7.07
N LEU A 96 -26.28 10.48 -8.04
CA LEU A 96 -26.64 11.33 -9.18
C LEU A 96 -27.77 10.72 -10.02
N LEU A 97 -27.72 9.40 -10.28
CA LEU A 97 -28.80 8.68 -10.97
C LEU A 97 -30.12 8.69 -10.20
N LYS A 98 -30.05 8.59 -8.86
CA LYS A 98 -31.24 8.60 -8.00
C LYS A 98 -31.86 10.00 -7.89
N TYR A 99 -31.05 11.05 -7.97
CA TYR A 99 -31.48 12.44 -7.80
C TYR A 99 -31.11 13.30 -9.02
N PRO A 100 -31.78 13.11 -10.17
CA PRO A 100 -31.40 13.74 -11.44
C PRO A 100 -31.53 15.27 -11.46
N LYS A 101 -32.18 15.88 -10.46
CA LYS A 101 -32.26 17.34 -10.30
C LYS A 101 -31.02 17.96 -9.64
N ILE A 102 -30.15 17.14 -9.06
CA ILE A 102 -28.90 17.56 -8.40
C ILE A 102 -27.72 17.52 -9.39
N GLN A 103 -27.81 16.68 -10.42
CA GLN A 103 -26.80 16.51 -11.47
C GLN A 103 -26.57 17.81 -12.26
#